data_AF-M4EX51-F1
#
_entry.id   AF-M4EX51-F1
#
_cell.length_a   1.000
_cell.length_b   1.000
_cell.length_c   1.000
_cell.angle_alpha   90.00
_cell.angle_beta   90.00
_cell.angle_gamma   90.00
#
_symmetry.space_group_name_H-M   'P 1'
#
loop_
_entity.id
_entity.type
_entity.pdbx_description
1 polymer ?
#
loop_
_entity_poly.entity_id
_entity_poly.type
_entity_poly.pdbx_seq_one_letter_code
_entity_poly.pdbx_strand_id
1 'polypeptide(L)'
;MASAAGGVLGNLLEGYLLLRTPPKISFLVFAAVLSFQLLVSLSSKEESFGLPRRKETSSVVMSVKKQLSNLMEAIQEEDISQPMIWAVASISMVPLLSGLVFCYQTQVLNLDPSVIGMSKVIGQVMLLCLTVVYDRYLKTLPMRPLIHIVQLLYALSILDYVLVKQVNLGVGISNEVFVLCFSSLAEILAQFKILPFAVQDHLLPLMRLLAMQDSSLNRILYL
;
A
#
# COMPACT_ATOMS: atom_id res chain seq x y z
N MET A 1 0.02 6.88 7.74
CA MET A 1 -1.14 7.37 8.53
C MET A 1 -2.25 7.92 7.64
N ALA A 2 -1.99 8.88 6.74
CA ALA A 2 -3.02 9.44 5.85
C ALA A 2 -3.75 8.39 4.99
N SER A 3 -3.04 7.41 4.43
CA SER A 3 -3.65 6.31 3.66
C SER A 3 -4.63 5.46 4.48
N ALA A 4 -4.28 5.09 5.71
CA ALA A 4 -5.18 4.33 6.59
C ALA A 4 -6.40 5.17 7.03
N ALA A 5 -6.20 6.46 7.33
CA ALA A 5 -7.31 7.36 7.66
C ALA A 5 -8.27 7.55 6.47
N GLY A 6 -7.71 7.73 5.27
CA GLY A 6 -8.48 7.76 4.02
C GLY A 6 -9.19 6.44 3.74
N GLY A 7 -8.57 5.29 4.06
CA GLY A 7 -9.19 3.97 3.97
C GLY A 7 -10.37 3.78 4.92
N VAL A 8 -10.25 4.21 6.19
CA VAL A 8 -11.37 4.19 7.14
C VAL A 8 -12.53 5.05 6.63
N LEU A 9 -12.26 6.31 6.28
CA LEU A 9 -13.30 7.24 5.81
C LEU A 9 -13.91 6.78 4.49
N GLY A 10 -13.08 6.28 3.56
CA GLY A 10 -13.49 5.76 2.26
C GLY A 10 -14.40 4.55 2.42
N ASN A 11 -14.01 3.54 3.19
CA ASN A 11 -14.81 2.33 3.40
C ASN A 11 -16.13 2.62 4.13
N LEU A 12 -16.13 3.57 5.08
CA LEU A 12 -17.36 4.03 5.75
C LEU A 12 -18.32 4.72 4.77
N LEU A 13 -17.79 5.66 3.97
CA LEU A 13 -18.58 6.42 3.01
C LEU A 13 -19.08 5.51 1.87
N GLU A 14 -18.24 4.60 1.40
CA GLU A 14 -18.57 3.60 0.39
C GLU A 14 -19.67 2.64 0.89
N GLY A 15 -19.56 2.13 2.12
CA GLY A 15 -20.61 1.31 2.73
C GLY A 15 -21.94 2.06 2.80
N TYR A 16 -21.92 3.32 3.24
CA TYR A 16 -23.13 4.14 3.28
C TYR A 16 -23.74 4.40 1.89
N LEU A 17 -22.90 4.70 0.89
CA LEU A 17 -23.33 4.92 -0.49
C LEU A 17 -23.91 3.64 -1.11
N LEU A 18 -23.31 2.47 -0.85
CA LEU A 18 -23.79 1.17 -1.35
C LEU A 18 -25.18 0.81 -0.82
N LEU A 19 -25.49 1.14 0.44
CA LEU A 19 -26.82 0.85 1.01
C LEU A 19 -27.90 1.82 0.52
N ARG A 20 -27.56 3.07 0.24
CA ARG A 20 -28.56 4.15 0.05
C ARG A 20 -28.70 4.63 -1.39
N THR A 21 -27.71 4.38 -2.24
CA THR A 21 -27.67 4.94 -3.59
C THR A 21 -27.52 3.86 -4.67
N PRO A 22 -28.16 4.03 -5.84
CA PRO A 22 -27.98 3.10 -6.94
C PRO A 22 -26.55 3.18 -7.50
N PRO A 23 -25.98 2.08 -8.04
CA PRO A 23 -24.58 2.00 -8.46
C PRO A 23 -24.13 3.10 -9.43
N LYS A 24 -25.03 3.57 -10.30
CA LYS A 24 -24.76 4.66 -11.26
C LYS A 24 -24.38 5.97 -10.56
N ILE A 25 -25.02 6.28 -9.44
CA ILE A 25 -24.78 7.50 -8.68
C ILE A 25 -23.47 7.37 -7.91
N SER A 26 -23.20 6.21 -7.29
CA SER A 26 -21.91 5.94 -6.64
C SER A 26 -20.74 6.13 -7.60
N PHE A 27 -20.86 5.60 -8.82
CA PHE A 27 -19.84 5.77 -9.86
C PHE A 27 -19.64 7.25 -10.24
N LEU A 28 -20.73 8.02 -10.36
CA LEU A 28 -20.66 9.44 -10.67
C LEU A 28 -19.97 10.23 -9.55
N VAL A 29 -20.25 9.90 -8.28
CA VAL A 29 -19.58 10.51 -7.12
C VAL A 29 -18.07 10.21 -7.15
N PHE A 30 -17.67 8.96 -7.38
CA PHE A 30 -16.24 8.61 -7.51
C PHE A 30 -15.57 9.33 -8.68
N ALA A 31 -16.24 9.41 -9.84
CA ALA A 31 -15.73 10.12 -11.01
C ALA A 31 -15.56 11.62 -10.74
N ALA A 32 -16.48 12.25 -9.99
CA ALA A 32 -16.38 13.65 -9.60
C ALA A 32 -15.18 13.90 -8.66
N VAL A 33 -14.99 13.04 -7.65
CA VAL A 33 -13.83 13.13 -6.73
C VAL A 33 -12.51 12.97 -7.50
N LEU A 34 -12.40 11.99 -8.40
CA LEU A 34 -11.21 11.79 -9.22
C LEU A 34 -10.94 12.95 -10.17
N SER A 35 -11.99 13.51 -10.77
CA SER A 35 -11.90 14.67 -11.66
C SER A 35 -11.42 15.91 -10.91
N PHE A 36 -11.90 16.10 -9.68
CA PHE A 36 -11.41 17.15 -8.80
C PHE A 36 -9.93 16.95 -8.44
N GLN A 37 -9.53 15.73 -8.08
CA GLN A 37 -8.12 15.40 -7.78
C GLN A 37 -7.21 15.64 -9.01
N LEU A 38 -7.69 15.32 -10.21
CA LEU A 38 -6.99 15.60 -11.45
C LEU A 38 -6.84 17.11 -11.69
N LEU A 39 -7.91 17.88 -11.47
CA LEU A 39 -7.89 19.34 -11.64
C LEU A 39 -6.89 20.01 -10.70
N VAL A 40 -6.85 19.58 -9.43
CA VAL A 40 -5.87 20.04 -8.45
C VAL A 40 -4.45 19.68 -8.89
N SER A 41 -4.24 18.44 -9.35
CA SER A 41 -2.94 17.99 -9.87
C SER A 41 -2.46 18.85 -11.04
N LEU A 42 -3.34 19.13 -12.02
CA LEU A 42 -3.03 19.96 -13.19
C LEU A 42 -2.80 21.44 -12.85
N SER A 43 -3.45 21.95 -11.80
CA SER A 43 -3.29 23.34 -11.36
C SER A 43 -1.99 23.57 -10.58
N SER A 44 -1.37 22.49 -10.11
CA SER A 44 -0.12 22.56 -9.34
C SER A 44 1.07 22.79 -10.28
N LYS A 45 1.72 23.95 -10.15
CA LYS A 45 2.91 24.27 -10.97
C LYS A 45 4.10 23.43 -10.55
N GLU A 46 4.73 22.78 -11.53
CA GLU A 46 5.96 21.99 -11.36
C GLU A 46 7.15 22.83 -10.82
N GLU A 47 7.11 24.15 -11.01
CA GLU A 47 8.12 25.10 -10.51
C GLU A 47 8.18 25.17 -8.96
N SER A 48 7.17 24.67 -8.24
CA SER A 48 7.18 24.63 -6.77
C SER A 48 8.13 23.56 -6.19
N PHE A 49 8.61 22.62 -7.01
CA PHE A 49 9.52 21.56 -6.57
C PHE A 49 11.02 21.93 -6.67
N GLY A 50 11.34 23.15 -7.09
CA GLY A 50 12.74 23.63 -7.16
C GLY A 50 13.61 22.86 -8.17
N LEU A 51 13.00 22.16 -9.13
CA LEU A 51 13.73 21.38 -10.12
C LEU A 51 14.44 22.30 -11.12
N PRO A 52 15.72 22.02 -11.46
CA PRO A 52 16.43 22.81 -12.46
C PRO A 52 15.71 22.70 -13.80
N ARG A 53 15.37 23.85 -14.40
CA ARG A 53 14.68 23.96 -15.70
C ARG A 53 15.51 23.22 -16.75
N ARG A 54 15.12 21.99 -17.06
CA ARG A 54 15.77 21.19 -18.09
C ARG A 54 15.47 21.85 -19.44
N LYS A 55 16.47 22.50 -20.05
CA LYS A 55 16.37 23.00 -21.41
C LYS A 55 16.01 21.81 -22.31
N GLU A 56 14.80 21.82 -22.85
CA GLU A 56 14.28 20.80 -23.77
C GLU A 56 14.99 20.91 -25.12
N THR A 57 16.21 20.40 -25.20
CA THR A 57 16.95 20.27 -26.46
C THR A 57 16.87 18.86 -27.06
N SER A 58 16.28 17.90 -26.34
CA SER A 58 16.09 16.53 -26.81
C SER A 58 14.62 16.17 -26.89
N SER A 59 14.22 15.42 -27.93
CA SER A 59 12.86 14.92 -28.08
C SER A 59 12.41 14.17 -26.81
N VAL A 60 11.14 14.34 -26.42
CA VAL A 60 10.53 13.69 -25.24
C VAL A 60 10.81 12.18 -25.23
N VAL A 61 10.77 11.55 -26.41
CA VAL A 61 11.07 10.12 -26.61
C VAL A 61 12.49 9.76 -26.19
N MET A 62 13.48 10.61 -26.49
CA MET A 62 14.88 10.34 -26.12
C MET A 62 15.10 10.51 -24.61
N SER A 63 14.39 11.46 -23.98
CA SER A 63 14.37 11.60 -22.52
C SER A 63 13.75 10.38 -21.82
N VAL A 64 12.61 9.88 -22.33
CA VAL A 64 11.95 8.67 -21.81
C VAL A 64 12.84 7.45 -22.00
N LYS A 65 13.43 7.26 -23.19
CA LYS A 65 14.36 6.16 -23.46
C LYS A 65 15.57 6.19 -22.52
N LYS A 66 16.11 7.38 -22.26
CA LYS A 66 17.23 7.55 -21.31
C LYS A 66 16.81 7.21 -19.88
N GLN A 67 15.64 7.66 -19.42
CA GLN A 67 15.13 7.30 -18.10
C GLN A 67 14.88 5.79 -17.98
N LEU A 68 14.35 5.16 -19.03
CA LEU A 68 14.13 3.71 -19.06
C LEU A 68 15.46 2.94 -19.02
N SER A 69 16.48 3.41 -19.73
CA SER A 69 17.83 2.82 -19.69
C SER A 69 18.43 2.93 -18.30
N ASN A 70 18.37 4.11 -17.68
CA ASN A 70 18.87 4.31 -16.31
C ASN A 70 18.11 3.45 -15.29
N LEU A 71 16.80 3.29 -15.45
CA LEU A 71 15.99 2.42 -14.60
C LEU A 71 16.40 0.95 -14.77
N MET A 72 16.62 0.50 -16.01
CA MET A 72 17.07 -0.86 -16.30
C MET A 72 18.45 -1.13 -15.67
N GLU A 73 19.36 -0.16 -15.76
CA GLU A 73 20.69 -0.24 -15.14
C GLU A 73 20.60 -0.34 -13.60
N ALA A 74 19.75 0.49 -12.97
CA ALA A 74 19.52 0.44 -11.53
C ALA A 74 18.87 -0.88 -11.07
N ILE A 75 18.00 -1.48 -11.88
CA ILE A 75 17.38 -2.79 -11.57
C ILE A 75 18.39 -3.93 -11.69
N GLN A 76 19.43 -3.80 -12.50
CA GLN A 76 20.46 -4.84 -12.67
C GLN A 76 21.52 -4.82 -11.56
N GLU A 77 21.58 -3.76 -10.77
CA GLU A 77 22.50 -3.66 -9.63
C GLU A 77 22.17 -4.71 -8.56
N GLU A 78 23.16 -5.51 -8.15
CA GLU A 78 22.95 -6.67 -7.27
C GLU A 78 22.34 -6.27 -5.91
N ASP A 79 22.75 -5.12 -5.38
CA ASP A 79 22.26 -4.58 -4.11
C ASP A 79 20.79 -4.15 -4.14
N ILE A 80 20.24 -3.86 -5.33
CA ILE A 80 18.84 -3.43 -5.54
C ILE A 80 17.98 -4.61 -6.01
N SER A 81 18.51 -5.41 -6.93
CA SER A 81 17.80 -6.55 -7.53
C SER A 81 17.44 -7.62 -6.50
N GLN A 82 18.34 -7.95 -5.56
CA GLN A 82 18.09 -8.99 -4.57
C GLN A 82 16.92 -8.67 -3.62
N PRO A 83 16.85 -7.49 -2.97
CA PRO A 83 15.67 -7.10 -2.18
C PRO A 83 14.39 -7.02 -3.01
N MET A 84 14.48 -6.57 -4.27
CA MET A 84 13.33 -6.41 -5.15
C MET A 84 12.77 -7.77 -5.59
N ILE A 85 13.62 -8.71 -5.99
CA ILE A 85 13.23 -10.09 -6.30
C ILE A 85 12.62 -10.76 -5.07
N TRP A 86 13.23 -10.59 -3.89
CA TRP A 86 12.70 -11.13 -2.65
C TRP A 86 11.31 -10.57 -2.32
N ALA A 87 11.12 -9.24 -2.47
CA ALA A 87 9.83 -8.59 -2.24
C ALA A 87 8.77 -9.08 -3.22
N VAL A 88 9.09 -9.14 -4.52
CA VAL A 88 8.19 -9.65 -5.57
C VAL A 88 7.83 -11.11 -5.31
N ALA A 89 8.81 -11.98 -5.05
CA ALA A 89 8.57 -13.39 -4.73
C ALA A 89 7.68 -13.55 -3.50
N SER A 90 7.95 -12.77 -2.44
CA SER A 90 7.15 -12.75 -1.22
C SER A 90 5.71 -12.27 -1.46
N ILE A 91 5.46 -11.34 -2.40
CA ILE A 91 4.09 -10.90 -2.76
C ILE A 91 3.39 -11.98 -3.60
N SER A 92 4.08 -12.53 -4.59
CA SER A 92 3.54 -13.56 -5.47
C SER A 92 3.13 -14.84 -4.74
N MET A 93 3.76 -15.14 -3.60
CA MET A 93 3.53 -16.37 -2.84
C MET A 93 2.12 -16.46 -2.22
N VAL A 94 1.49 -15.33 -1.90
CA VAL A 94 0.07 -15.29 -1.50
C VAL A 94 -0.63 -14.28 -2.41
N PRO A 95 -1.28 -14.75 -3.49
CA PRO A 95 -2.05 -13.85 -4.34
C PRO A 95 -3.20 -13.26 -3.52
N LEU A 96 -3.39 -11.95 -3.61
CA LEU A 96 -4.48 -11.27 -2.95
C LEU A 96 -5.80 -11.64 -3.64
N LEU A 97 -6.53 -12.60 -3.06
CA LEU A 97 -7.75 -13.18 -3.62
C LEU A 97 -9.02 -12.40 -3.21
N SER A 98 -8.87 -11.12 -2.88
CA SER A 98 -9.93 -10.28 -2.30
C SER A 98 -11.23 -10.31 -3.10
N GLY A 99 -11.15 -10.24 -4.43
CA GLY A 99 -12.34 -10.30 -5.30
C GLY A 99 -13.05 -11.65 -5.27
N LEU A 100 -12.31 -12.76 -5.22
CA LEU A 100 -12.90 -14.10 -5.15
C LEU A 100 -13.52 -14.37 -3.78
N VAL A 101 -12.84 -13.96 -2.71
CA VAL A 101 -13.35 -14.07 -1.33
C VAL A 101 -14.61 -13.22 -1.16
N PHE A 102 -14.65 -12.02 -1.73
CA PHE A 102 -15.85 -11.18 -1.74
C PHE A 102 -17.04 -11.85 -2.46
N CYS A 103 -16.82 -12.41 -3.65
CA CYS A 103 -17.85 -13.18 -4.36
C CYS A 103 -18.31 -14.39 -3.55
N TYR A 104 -17.40 -15.10 -2.89
CA TYR A 104 -17.74 -16.24 -2.03
C TYR A 104 -18.60 -15.83 -0.82
N GLN A 105 -18.24 -14.73 -0.15
CA GLN A 105 -18.99 -14.20 0.99
C GLN A 105 -20.41 -13.75 0.62
N THR A 106 -20.56 -13.11 -0.53
CA THR A 106 -21.86 -12.60 -1.01
C THR A 106 -22.73 -13.68 -1.63
N GLN A 107 -22.19 -14.54 -2.50
CA GLN A 107 -22.97 -15.49 -3.29
C GLN A 107 -23.13 -16.86 -2.61
N VAL A 108 -22.13 -17.33 -1.88
CA VAL A 108 -22.15 -18.67 -1.27
C VAL A 108 -22.58 -18.61 0.19
N LEU A 109 -21.95 -17.73 0.98
CA LEU A 109 -22.33 -17.58 2.39
C LEU A 109 -23.57 -16.69 2.59
N ASN A 110 -24.00 -15.95 1.55
CA ASN A 110 -25.13 -15.02 1.61
C ASN A 110 -25.02 -14.03 2.79
N LEU A 111 -23.80 -13.56 3.09
CA LEU A 111 -23.60 -12.58 4.14
C LEU A 111 -24.15 -11.21 3.72
N ASP A 112 -24.71 -10.51 4.69
CA ASP A 112 -25.20 -9.16 4.46
C ASP A 112 -24.05 -8.23 4.02
N PRO A 113 -24.26 -7.38 3.00
CA PRO A 113 -23.27 -6.39 2.56
C PRO A 113 -22.78 -5.46 3.68
N SER A 114 -23.60 -5.25 4.72
CA SER A 114 -23.24 -4.49 5.92
C SER A 114 -22.13 -5.16 6.72
N VAL A 115 -22.19 -6.48 6.91
CA VAL A 115 -21.17 -7.27 7.64
C VAL A 115 -19.84 -7.22 6.89
N ILE A 116 -19.90 -7.39 5.57
CA ILE A 116 -18.71 -7.31 4.70
C ILE A 116 -18.13 -5.89 4.73
N GLY A 117 -18.95 -4.85 4.61
CA GLY A 117 -18.51 -3.47 4.70
C GLY A 117 -17.88 -3.12 6.06
N MET A 118 -18.50 -3.55 7.15
CA MET A 118 -17.96 -3.34 8.50
C MET A 118 -16.63 -4.07 8.71
N SER A 119 -16.44 -5.27 8.12
CA SER A 119 -15.15 -5.97 8.17
C SER A 119 -14.02 -5.14 7.54
N LYS A 120 -14.30 -4.37 6.48
CA LYS A 120 -13.33 -3.48 5.83
C LYS A 120 -12.97 -2.29 6.71
N VAL A 121 -13.95 -1.74 7.43
CA VAL A 121 -13.73 -0.65 8.39
C VAL A 121 -12.88 -1.13 9.56
N ILE A 122 -13.24 -2.26 10.18
CA ILE A 122 -12.47 -2.89 11.26
C ILE A 122 -11.04 -3.15 10.78
N GLY A 123 -10.90 -3.63 9.55
CA GLY A 123 -9.60 -3.84 8.94
C GLY A 123 -8.75 -2.58 8.85
N GLN A 124 -9.31 -1.48 8.38
CA GLN A 124 -8.59 -0.20 8.29
C GLN A 124 -8.25 0.38 9.69
N VAL A 125 -9.10 0.17 10.69
CA VAL A 125 -8.79 0.52 12.10
C VAL A 125 -7.61 -0.32 12.61
N MET A 126 -7.58 -1.62 12.30
CA MET A 126 -6.47 -2.50 12.64
C MET A 126 -5.17 -2.06 11.95
N LEU A 127 -5.22 -1.67 10.66
CA LEU A 127 -4.06 -1.13 9.95
C LEU A 127 -3.54 0.16 10.61
N LEU A 128 -4.45 1.05 11.04
CA LEU A 128 -4.08 2.28 11.73
C LEU A 128 -3.39 1.96 13.06
N CYS A 129 -3.95 1.05 13.86
CA CYS A 129 -3.34 0.58 15.10
C CYS A 129 -1.95 -0.02 14.85
N LEU A 130 -1.83 -0.91 13.86
CA LEU A 130 -0.56 -1.53 13.48
C LEU A 130 0.48 -0.50 13.01
N THR A 131 0.05 0.53 12.30
CA THR A 131 0.91 1.66 11.87
C THR A 131 1.42 2.46 13.08
N VAL A 132 0.58 2.71 14.09
CA VAL A 132 0.98 3.41 15.32
C VAL A 132 1.95 2.55 16.14
N VAL A 133 1.68 1.24 16.25
CA VAL A 133 2.59 0.28 16.90
C VAL A 133 3.93 0.24 16.16
N TYR A 134 3.90 0.28 14.82
CA TYR A 134 5.09 0.31 14.00
C TYR A 134 5.95 1.55 14.28
N ASP A 135 5.34 2.73 14.27
CA ASP A 135 6.04 3.99 14.50
C ASP A 135 6.65 4.08 15.91
N ARG A 136 5.96 3.55 16.93
CA ARG A 136 6.43 3.59 18.33
C ARG A 136 7.46 2.51 18.68
N TYR A 137 7.29 1.29 18.20
CA TYR A 137 8.03 0.13 18.70
C TYR A 137 8.80 -0.65 17.62
N LEU A 138 8.30 -0.73 16.39
CA LEU A 138 8.93 -1.56 15.35
C LEU A 138 9.98 -0.80 14.53
N LYS A 139 9.93 0.53 14.50
CA LYS A 139 10.91 1.38 13.81
C LYS A 139 12.32 1.27 14.40
N THR A 140 12.45 0.89 15.67
CA THR A 140 13.74 0.69 16.35
C THR A 140 14.37 -0.67 16.05
N LEU A 141 13.64 -1.59 15.42
CA LEU A 141 14.14 -2.91 15.09
C LEU A 141 14.94 -2.90 13.76
N PRO A 142 15.98 -3.74 13.63
CA PRO A 142 16.65 -3.91 12.35
C PRO A 142 15.70 -4.47 11.29
N MET A 143 15.94 -4.17 10.01
CA MET A 143 15.01 -4.53 8.92
C MET A 143 14.76 -6.04 8.77
N ARG A 144 15.73 -6.90 9.10
CA ARG A 144 15.64 -8.36 8.94
C ARG A 144 14.51 -9.00 9.78
N PRO A 145 14.45 -8.82 11.12
CA PRO A 145 13.34 -9.36 11.91
C PRO A 145 11.99 -8.73 11.54
N LEU A 146 11.96 -7.46 11.15
CA LEU A 146 10.72 -6.82 10.68
C LEU A 146 10.13 -7.55 9.47
N ILE A 147 10.99 -7.87 8.50
CA ILE A 147 10.61 -8.64 7.31
C ILE A 147 10.06 -10.02 7.68
N HIS A 148 10.71 -10.73 8.62
CA HIS A 148 10.21 -12.03 9.09
C HIS A 148 8.86 -11.92 9.81
N ILE A 149 8.67 -10.91 10.65
CA ILE A 149 7.39 -10.68 11.36
C ILE A 149 6.28 -10.40 10.35
N VAL A 150 6.53 -9.55 9.35
CA VAL A 150 5.56 -9.25 8.30
C VAL A 150 5.23 -10.49 7.47
N GLN A 151 6.23 -11.30 7.12
CA GLN A 151 6.01 -12.55 6.38
C GLN A 151 5.19 -13.57 7.20
N LEU A 152 5.48 -13.68 8.50
CA LEU A 152 4.74 -14.56 9.41
C LEU A 152 3.29 -14.09 9.57
N LEU A 153 3.08 -12.79 9.77
CA LEU A 153 1.75 -12.20 9.81
C LEU A 153 1.02 -12.47 8.49
N TYR A 154 1.69 -12.30 7.35
CA TYR A 154 1.11 -12.54 6.03
C TYR A 154 0.71 -14.01 5.82
N ALA A 155 1.40 -14.96 6.45
CA ALA A 155 0.99 -16.36 6.46
C ALA A 155 -0.36 -16.59 7.17
N LEU A 156 -0.77 -15.70 8.09
CA LEU A 156 -2.11 -15.74 8.69
C LEU A 156 -3.23 -15.52 7.65
N SER A 157 -2.92 -15.04 6.44
CA SER A 157 -3.88 -14.97 5.33
C SER A 157 -4.45 -16.33 4.93
N ILE A 158 -3.85 -17.45 5.40
CA ILE A 158 -4.45 -18.78 5.29
C ILE A 158 -5.82 -18.90 6.00
N LEU A 159 -6.17 -17.95 6.88
CA LEU A 159 -7.49 -17.83 7.49
C LEU A 159 -8.61 -17.67 6.44
N ASP A 160 -8.33 -17.05 5.29
CA ASP A 160 -9.31 -16.98 4.20
C ASP A 160 -9.63 -18.37 3.64
N TYR A 161 -8.65 -19.28 3.61
CA TYR A 161 -8.86 -20.68 3.24
C TYR A 161 -9.68 -21.44 4.30
N VAL A 162 -9.47 -21.14 5.59
CA VAL A 162 -10.25 -21.69 6.71
C VAL A 162 -11.73 -21.33 6.58
N LEU A 163 -12.03 -20.08 6.18
CA LEU A 163 -13.39 -19.62 5.89
C LEU A 163 -14.00 -20.36 4.69
N VAL A 164 -13.25 -20.51 3.61
CA VAL A 164 -13.71 -21.23 2.40
C VAL A 164 -14.03 -22.70 2.69
N LYS A 165 -13.26 -23.33 3.58
CA LYS A 165 -13.52 -24.72 4.03
C LYS A 165 -14.55 -24.82 5.15
N GLN A 166 -15.08 -23.69 5.64
CA GLN A 166 -16.02 -23.61 6.76
C GLN A 166 -15.56 -24.37 8.02
N VAL A 167 -14.24 -24.45 8.25
CA VAL A 167 -13.68 -25.10 9.44
C VAL A 167 -13.98 -24.29 10.71
N ASN A 168 -14.20 -22.98 10.55
CA ASN A 168 -14.65 -22.07 11.60
C ASN A 168 -15.93 -22.55 12.33
N LEU A 169 -16.87 -23.18 11.62
CA LEU A 169 -18.09 -23.73 12.22
C LEU A 169 -17.79 -24.91 13.16
N GLY A 170 -16.77 -25.72 12.85
CA GLY A 170 -16.30 -26.80 13.72
C GLY A 170 -15.69 -26.30 15.04
N VAL A 171 -15.23 -25.05 15.07
CA VAL A 171 -14.71 -24.36 16.27
C VAL A 171 -15.84 -23.60 17.01
N GLY A 172 -17.06 -23.58 16.46
CA GLY A 172 -18.22 -22.89 17.05
C GLY A 172 -18.28 -21.39 16.73
N ILE A 173 -17.51 -20.90 15.76
CA ILE A 173 -17.50 -19.50 15.35
C ILE A 173 -18.45 -19.32 14.15
N SER A 174 -19.42 -18.41 14.28
CA SER A 174 -20.31 -18.05 13.16
C SER A 174 -19.53 -17.41 12.01
N ASN A 175 -19.97 -17.68 10.78
CA ASN A 175 -19.40 -17.10 9.57
C ASN A 175 -19.35 -15.57 9.60
N GLU A 176 -20.41 -14.91 10.11
CA GLU A 176 -20.46 -13.45 10.22
C GLU A 176 -19.36 -12.88 11.11
N VAL A 177 -19.17 -13.46 12.30
CA VAL A 177 -18.16 -13.03 13.27
C VAL A 177 -16.76 -13.28 12.71
N PHE A 178 -16.57 -14.42 12.04
CA PHE A 178 -15.29 -14.74 11.40
C PHE A 178 -14.96 -13.72 10.30
N VAL A 179 -15.92 -13.40 9.44
CA VAL A 179 -15.74 -12.42 8.36
C VAL A 179 -15.46 -11.03 8.91
N LEU A 180 -16.19 -10.58 9.92
CA LEU A 180 -15.99 -9.27 10.56
C LEU A 180 -14.56 -9.08 11.08
N CYS A 181 -13.98 -10.12 11.67
CA CYS A 181 -12.67 -10.02 12.30
C CYS A 181 -11.51 -10.31 11.35
N PHE A 182 -11.65 -11.30 10.46
CA PHE A 182 -10.49 -11.88 9.75
C PHE A 182 -10.51 -11.65 8.24
N SER A 183 -11.65 -11.34 7.62
CA SER A 183 -11.73 -11.24 6.15
C SER A 183 -10.86 -10.15 5.53
N SER A 184 -10.51 -9.12 6.31
CA SER A 184 -9.69 -8.00 5.83
C SER A 184 -8.21 -8.18 6.13
N LEU A 185 -7.83 -9.23 6.87
CA LEU A 185 -6.49 -9.40 7.42
C LEU A 185 -5.44 -9.48 6.29
N ALA A 186 -5.69 -10.27 5.25
CA ALA A 186 -4.77 -10.43 4.12
C ALA A 186 -4.51 -9.11 3.39
N GLU A 187 -5.56 -8.30 3.17
CA GLU A 187 -5.46 -6.99 2.50
C GLU A 187 -4.67 -5.98 3.32
N ILE A 188 -4.94 -5.92 4.63
CA ILE A 188 -4.24 -5.03 5.56
C ILE A 188 -2.76 -5.37 5.62
N LEU A 189 -2.43 -6.66 5.70
CA LEU A 189 -1.06 -7.13 5.79
C LEU A 189 -0.30 -6.90 4.49
N ALA A 190 -0.98 -7.04 3.34
CA ALA A 190 -0.42 -6.65 2.05
C ALA A 190 -0.10 -5.14 2.01
N GLN A 191 -1.01 -4.29 2.49
CA GLN A 191 -0.76 -2.84 2.60
C GLN A 191 0.37 -2.51 3.57
N PHE A 192 0.40 -3.16 4.73
CA PHE A 192 1.42 -2.96 5.76
C PHE A 192 2.81 -3.37 5.27
N LYS A 193 2.91 -4.42 4.45
CA LYS A 193 4.17 -4.88 3.88
C LYS A 193 4.85 -3.86 2.96
N ILE A 194 4.09 -2.94 2.36
CA ILE A 194 4.62 -1.87 1.50
C ILE A 194 5.16 -0.70 2.36
N LEU A 195 4.69 -0.57 3.60
CA LEU A 195 5.01 0.54 4.49
C LEU A 195 6.51 0.74 4.77
N PRO A 196 7.32 -0.30 5.04
CA PRO A 196 8.76 -0.14 5.29
C PRO A 196 9.51 0.44 4.07
N PHE A 197 9.08 0.06 2.86
CA PHE A 197 9.67 0.58 1.62
C PHE A 197 9.30 2.05 1.40
N ALA A 198 8.07 2.45 1.71
CA ALA A 198 7.61 3.83 1.58
C ALA A 198 8.26 4.79 2.57
N VAL A 199 8.65 4.34 3.77
CA VAL A 199 9.30 5.19 4.78
C VAL A 199 10.78 5.42 4.45
N GLN A 200 11.45 4.46 3.81
CA GLN A 200 12.85 4.57 3.39
C GLN A 200 13.06 5.72 2.38
N ASP A 201 12.06 5.96 1.51
CA ASP A 201 12.10 7.00 0.47
C ASP A 201 12.15 8.43 1.03
N HIS A 202 11.74 8.65 2.29
CA HIS A 202 11.89 9.97 2.93
C HIS A 202 13.29 10.21 3.50
N LEU A 203 14.08 9.14 3.73
CA LEU A 203 15.44 9.24 4.26
C LEU A 203 16.49 9.33 3.15
N LEU A 204 16.19 8.84 1.94
CA LEU A 204 17.10 8.86 0.79
C LEU A 204 17.47 10.29 0.32
N PRO A 205 16.54 11.27 0.29
CA PRO A 205 16.88 12.66 -0.03
C PRO A 205 17.76 13.31 1.05
N LEU A 206 17.52 13.01 2.32
CA LEU A 206 18.31 13.53 3.44
C LEU A 206 19.70 12.90 3.52
N MET A 207 19.84 11.60 3.25
CA MET A 207 21.14 10.95 3.13
C MET A 207 21.91 11.42 1.88
N ARG A 208 21.25 11.67 0.75
CA ARG A 208 21.88 12.30 -0.42
C ARG A 208 22.30 13.75 -0.16
N LEU A 209 21.53 14.52 0.60
CA LEU A 209 21.90 15.88 1.00
C LEU A 209 23.08 15.88 1.97
N LEU A 210 23.11 14.97 2.95
CA LEU A 210 24.25 14.82 3.87
C LEU A 210 25.52 14.30 3.16
N ALA A 211 25.38 13.34 2.24
CA ALA A 211 26.50 12.84 1.44
C ALA A 211 27.05 13.87 0.44
N MET A 212 26.20 14.75 -0.10
CA MET A 212 26.64 15.87 -0.94
C MET A 212 27.29 17.00 -0.12
N GLN A 213 26.84 17.23 1.12
CA GLN A 213 27.46 18.20 2.03
C GLN A 213 28.90 17.77 2.40
N ASP A 214 29.13 16.50 2.73
CA ASP A 214 30.45 15.96 3.07
C ASP A 214 31.42 15.93 1.86
N SER A 215 30.92 15.66 0.66
CA SER A 215 31.71 15.69 -0.57
C SER A 215 32.24 17.11 -0.90
N SER A 216 31.52 18.15 -0.51
CA SER A 216 31.92 19.54 -0.72
C SER A 216 32.97 20.03 0.29
N LEU A 217 32.93 19.52 1.53
CA LEU A 217 33.91 19.87 2.57
C LEU A 217 35.28 19.22 2.31
N ASN A 218 35.31 17.99 1.79
CA ASN A 218 36.56 17.30 1.48
C ASN A 218 37.32 17.88 0.27
N ARG A 219 36.68 18.73 -0.54
CA ARG A 219 37.32 19.38 -1.71
C ARG A 219 37.94 20.75 -1.36
N ILE A 220 37.60 21.33 -0.19
CA ILE A 220 38.14 22.62 0.28
C ILE A 220 39.39 22.42 1.16
N LEU A 221 39.57 21.23 1.75
CA LEU A 221 40.73 20.89 2.59
C LEU A 221 41.97 20.40 1.81
N TYR A 222 41.91 20.36 0.47
CA TYR A 222 42.99 19.94 -0.43
C TYR A 222 43.34 21.01 -1.50
N LEU A 223 43.02 22.27 -1.23
CA LEU A 223 43.52 23.46 -1.93
C LEU A 223 44.16 24.40 -0.92
#